data_AF-A0A7W4A665-F1
#
_entry.id   AF-A0A7W4A665-F1
#
_cell.length_a   1.000
_cell.length_b   1.000
_cell.length_c   1.000
_cell.angle_alpha   90.00
_cell.angle_beta   90.00
_cell.angle_gamma   90.00
#
_symmetry.space_group_name_H-M   'P 1'
#
loop_
_entity.id
_entity.type
_entity.pdbx_description
1 polymer ?
#
loop_
_entity_poly.entity_id
_entity_poly.type
_entity_poly.pdbx_seq_one_letter_code
_entity_poly.pdbx_strand_id
1 'polypeptide(L)'
;MNLDEKIKESLQAEQHNLESVLETDSGLFKQFTRIYRGKMRSWTVLGTMLAFILTAIFILSVYQYFNAEQIAQQLFWAVCFVSSLMMQIAVKLWLFMEMNRQSIIKEIKRSEFEIRLMLSEHSISKIKN
;
A
#
# COMPACT_ATOMS: atom_id res chain seq x y z
N MET A 1 40.99 5.37 -15.78
CA MET A 1 39.53 5.36 -15.60
C MET A 1 39.19 6.35 -14.52
N ASN A 2 38.58 7.47 -14.91
CA ASN A 2 38.31 8.58 -14.00
C ASN A 2 37.10 8.23 -13.13
N LEU A 3 37.18 8.56 -11.83
CA LEU A 3 36.10 8.40 -10.87
C LEU A 3 34.76 8.97 -11.38
N ASP A 4 34.83 10.01 -12.21
CA ASP A 4 33.71 10.65 -12.90
C ASP A 4 32.90 9.71 -13.80
N GLU A 5 33.57 8.87 -14.59
CA GLU A 5 32.88 7.89 -15.45
C GLU A 5 32.15 6.87 -14.58
N LYS A 6 32.76 6.43 -13.49
CA LYS A 6 32.19 5.44 -12.58
C LYS A 6 30.98 5.99 -11.81
N ILE A 7 31.01 7.26 -11.40
CA ILE A 7 29.88 7.93 -10.75
C ILE A 7 28.73 8.10 -11.75
N LYS A 8 29.02 8.57 -12.97
CA LYS A 8 28.01 8.77 -14.02
C LYS A 8 27.36 7.45 -14.43
N GLU A 9 28.15 6.40 -14.57
CA GLU A 9 27.67 5.05 -14.90
C GLU A 9 26.83 4.45 -13.76
N SER A 10 27.22 4.66 -12.49
CA SER A 10 26.43 4.22 -11.34
C SER A 10 25.09 4.98 -11.22
N LEU A 11 25.08 6.28 -11.49
CA LEU A 11 23.88 7.11 -11.48
C LEU A 11 22.94 6.74 -12.63
N GLN A 12 23.47 6.53 -13.84
CA GLN A 12 22.68 6.07 -14.98
C GLN A 12 22.10 4.67 -14.76
N ALA A 13 22.85 3.77 -14.15
CA ALA A 13 22.36 2.44 -13.78
C ALA A 13 21.23 2.50 -12.74
N GLU A 14 21.32 3.42 -11.77
CA GLU A 14 20.26 3.64 -10.77
C GLU A 14 19.02 4.31 -11.39
N GLN A 15 19.23 5.27 -12.30
CA GLN A 15 18.19 5.96 -13.05
C GLN A 15 17.40 5.00 -13.94
N HIS A 16 18.07 4.10 -14.66
CA HIS A 16 17.43 3.08 -15.49
C HIS A 16 16.68 2.01 -14.66
N ASN A 17 17.21 1.64 -13.49
CA ASN A 17 16.48 0.78 -12.55
C ASN A 17 15.23 1.46 -11.99
N LEU A 18 15.28 2.77 -11.73
CA LEU A 18 14.13 3.54 -11.28
C LEU A 18 13.09 3.71 -12.40
N GLU A 19 13.52 4.09 -13.61
CA GLU A 19 12.63 4.23 -14.78
C GLU A 19 11.94 2.91 -15.11
N SER A 20 12.64 1.77 -15.15
CA SER A 20 12.01 0.47 -15.39
C SER A 20 10.99 0.06 -14.30
N VAL A 21 11.21 0.49 -13.05
CA VAL A 21 10.23 0.31 -11.96
C VAL A 21 9.02 1.25 -12.11
N LEU A 22 9.19 2.41 -12.76
CA LEU A 22 8.19 3.47 -12.92
C LEU A 22 7.39 3.37 -14.24
N GLU A 23 7.99 2.93 -15.35
CA GLU A 23 7.37 2.78 -16.67
C GLU A 23 6.41 1.59 -16.77
N THR A 24 6.41 0.69 -15.78
CA THR A 24 5.40 -0.38 -15.71
C THR A 24 4.04 0.18 -15.25
N ASP A 25 3.37 0.84 -16.18
CA ASP A 25 1.95 1.17 -16.29
C ASP A 25 1.12 1.26 -15.00
N SER A 26 0.72 2.50 -14.72
CA SER A 26 0.04 3.05 -13.55
C SER A 26 -1.46 2.72 -13.45
N GLY A 27 -1.88 1.49 -13.75
CA GLY A 27 -3.25 1.07 -13.46
C GLY A 27 -3.52 1.01 -11.96
N LEU A 28 -4.64 1.56 -11.47
CA LEU A 28 -5.09 1.42 -10.06
C LEU A 28 -5.08 -0.06 -9.62
N PHE A 29 -5.41 -0.98 -10.53
CA PHE A 29 -5.32 -2.43 -10.34
C PHE A 29 -3.88 -2.96 -10.21
N LYS A 30 -2.92 -2.38 -10.96
CA LYS A 30 -1.49 -2.71 -10.82
C LYS A 30 -0.93 -2.18 -9.51
N GLN A 31 -1.35 -1.00 -9.05
CA GLN A 31 -1.01 -0.50 -7.72
C GLN A 31 -1.57 -1.41 -6.62
N PHE A 32 -2.84 -1.84 -6.75
CA PHE A 32 -3.49 -2.81 -5.86
C PHE A 32 -2.74 -4.14 -5.79
N THR A 33 -2.34 -4.69 -6.93
CA THR A 33 -1.56 -5.95 -7.01
C THR A 33 -0.09 -5.79 -6.62
N ARG A 34 0.48 -4.57 -6.67
CA ARG A 34 1.86 -4.26 -6.23
C ARG A 34 1.97 -4.17 -4.71
N ILE A 35 0.91 -3.76 -4.00
CA ILE A 35 0.81 -3.89 -2.53
C ILE A 35 0.86 -5.37 -2.14
N TYR A 36 0.23 -6.22 -2.95
CA TYR A 36 0.36 -7.67 -2.87
C TYR A 36 1.74 -8.22 -3.27
N ARG A 37 2.76 -7.43 -3.65
CA ARG A 37 4.12 -7.93 -4.00
C ARG A 37 5.25 -7.33 -3.14
N GLY A 38 4.96 -6.43 -2.19
CA GLY A 38 5.97 -5.81 -1.31
C GLY A 38 6.27 -6.58 -0.02
N LYS A 39 7.23 -6.08 0.78
CA LYS A 39 7.58 -6.62 2.12
C LYS A 39 6.41 -6.60 3.13
N MET A 40 5.40 -5.76 2.86
CA MET A 40 4.12 -5.67 3.58
C MET A 40 3.03 -6.62 3.04
N ARG A 41 3.32 -7.44 2.00
CA ARG A 41 2.34 -8.35 1.36
C ARG A 41 1.65 -9.24 2.39
N SER A 42 2.38 -9.80 3.34
CA SER A 42 1.81 -10.68 4.36
C SER A 42 0.76 -9.95 5.21
N TRP A 43 0.98 -8.68 5.55
CA TRP A 43 0.02 -7.87 6.32
C TRP A 43 -1.21 -7.52 5.50
N THR A 44 -1.05 -7.18 4.22
CA THR A 44 -2.20 -6.92 3.34
C THR A 44 -3.02 -8.19 3.10
N VAL A 45 -2.36 -9.34 2.87
CA VAL A 45 -3.02 -10.65 2.70
C VAL A 45 -3.79 -11.02 3.96
N LEU A 46 -3.20 -10.84 5.15
CA LEU A 46 -3.87 -11.05 6.43
C LEU A 46 -5.10 -10.13 6.58
N GLY A 47 -4.99 -8.85 6.21
CA GLY A 47 -6.12 -7.92 6.24
C GLY A 47 -7.26 -8.33 5.31
N THR A 48 -6.95 -8.78 4.09
CA THR A 48 -7.97 -9.28 3.14
C THR A 48 -8.59 -10.60 3.61
N MET A 49 -7.80 -11.50 4.19
CA MET A 49 -8.29 -12.75 4.78
C MET A 49 -9.23 -12.46 5.95
N LEU A 50 -8.87 -11.51 6.82
CA LEU A 50 -9.72 -11.07 7.92
C LEU A 50 -11.03 -10.46 7.43
N ALA A 51 -11.00 -9.67 6.34
CA ALA A 51 -12.20 -9.13 5.71
C ALA A 51 -13.13 -10.24 5.17
N PHE A 52 -12.57 -11.31 4.62
CA PHE A 52 -13.33 -12.50 4.20
C PHE A 52 -13.98 -13.21 5.39
N ILE A 53 -13.25 -13.40 6.48
CA ILE A 53 -13.76 -14.01 7.71
C ILE A 53 -14.91 -13.15 8.30
N LEU A 54 -14.72 -11.83 8.36
CA LEU A 54 -15.76 -10.90 8.82
C LEU A 54 -17.01 -10.96 7.93
N THR A 55 -16.83 -11.12 6.62
CA THR A 55 -17.97 -11.29 5.68
C THR A 55 -18.72 -12.60 5.95
N ALA A 56 -18.02 -13.68 6.30
CA ALA A 56 -18.67 -14.94 6.69
C ALA A 56 -19.44 -14.79 8.01
N ILE A 57 -18.86 -14.12 9.03
CA ILE A 57 -19.50 -13.82 10.31
C ILE A 57 -20.75 -12.95 10.09
N PHE A 58 -20.67 -11.99 9.18
CA PHE A 58 -21.79 -11.14 8.77
C PHE A 58 -22.95 -11.97 8.24
N ILE A 59 -22.70 -12.90 7.30
CA ILE A 59 -23.75 -13.77 6.73
C ILE A 59 -24.35 -14.70 7.79
N LEU A 60 -23.52 -15.30 8.65
CA LEU A 60 -24.00 -16.16 9.74
C LEU A 60 -24.87 -15.40 10.74
N SER A 61 -24.49 -14.16 11.08
CA SER A 61 -25.25 -13.33 12.02
C SER A 61 -26.63 -12.97 11.46
N VAL A 62 -26.72 -12.70 10.15
CA VAL A 62 -28.02 -12.49 9.48
C VAL A 62 -28.87 -13.76 9.52
N TYR A 63 -28.28 -14.91 9.17
CA TYR A 63 -29.00 -16.19 9.18
C TYR A 63 -29.55 -16.52 10.57
N GLN A 64 -28.75 -16.33 11.62
CA GLN A 64 -29.17 -16.61 12.98
C GLN A 64 -30.21 -15.60 13.51
N TYR A 65 -30.17 -14.36 13.03
CA TYR A 65 -31.19 -13.35 13.34
C TYR A 65 -32.59 -13.79 12.86
N PHE A 66 -32.70 -14.36 11.66
CA PHE A 66 -33.98 -14.84 11.12
C PHE A 66 -34.47 -16.14 11.77
N ASN A 67 -33.57 -16.99 12.26
CA ASN A 67 -33.91 -18.25 12.93
C ASN A 67 -34.15 -18.13 14.44
N ALA A 68 -33.86 -16.98 15.06
CA ALA A 68 -34.01 -16.81 16.50
C ALA A 68 -35.49 -16.61 16.88
N GLU A 69 -36.03 -17.52 17.69
CA GLU A 69 -37.40 -17.47 18.21
C GLU A 69 -37.56 -16.48 19.38
N GLN A 70 -36.45 -16.14 20.07
CA GLN A 70 -36.44 -15.21 21.19
C GLN A 70 -35.89 -13.83 20.80
N ILE A 71 -36.59 -12.77 21.22
CA ILE A 71 -36.21 -11.37 20.99
C ILE A 71 -34.80 -11.06 21.55
N ALA A 72 -34.45 -11.64 22.71
CA ALA A 72 -33.13 -11.45 23.32
C ALA A 72 -31.99 -11.99 22.43
N GLN A 73 -32.21 -13.13 21.78
CA GLN A 73 -31.25 -13.71 20.84
C GLN A 73 -31.18 -12.89 19.54
N GLN A 74 -32.32 -12.43 19.03
CA GLN A 74 -32.36 -11.53 17.86
C GLN A 74 -31.54 -10.25 18.11
N LEU A 75 -31.67 -9.64 19.30
CA LEU A 75 -30.92 -8.44 19.66
C LEU A 75 -29.40 -8.71 19.70
N PHE A 76 -28.97 -9.84 20.26
CA PHE A 76 -27.56 -10.23 20.28
C PHE A 76 -26.99 -10.38 18.86
N TRP A 77 -27.70 -11.07 17.97
CA TRP A 77 -27.27 -11.25 16.57
C TRP A 77 -27.29 -9.94 15.77
N ALA A 78 -28.23 -9.03 16.07
CA ALA A 78 -28.25 -7.69 15.48
C ALA A 78 -27.05 -6.85 15.90
N VAL A 79 -26.64 -6.90 17.17
CA VAL A 79 -25.43 -6.21 17.65
C VAL A 79 -24.17 -6.83 17.03
N CYS A 80 -24.08 -8.15 16.98
CA CYS A 80 -23.01 -8.87 16.28
C CYS A 80 -22.92 -8.44 14.81
N PHE A 81 -24.07 -8.35 14.12
CA PHE A 81 -24.15 -7.87 12.74
C PHE A 81 -23.58 -6.45 12.58
N VAL A 82 -24.06 -5.48 13.38
CA VAL A 82 -23.57 -4.09 13.29
C VAL A 82 -22.08 -3.99 13.63
N SER A 83 -21.62 -4.72 14.65
CA SER A 83 -20.21 -4.74 15.03
C SER A 83 -19.32 -5.30 13.91
N SER A 84 -19.77 -6.36 13.22
CA SER A 84 -19.04 -6.96 12.11
C SER A 84 -18.93 -6.00 10.91
N LEU A 85 -20.00 -5.23 10.62
CA LEU A 85 -19.98 -4.17 9.61
C LEU A 85 -18.98 -3.06 9.95
N MET A 86 -19.00 -2.56 11.19
CA MET A 86 -18.04 -1.53 11.61
C MET A 86 -16.59 -2.02 11.48
N MET A 87 -16.34 -3.27 11.88
CA MET A 87 -15.03 -3.87 11.77
C MET A 87 -14.60 -4.03 10.30
N GLN A 88 -15.52 -4.37 9.40
CA GLN A 88 -15.26 -4.48 7.96
C GLN A 88 -14.92 -3.12 7.32
N ILE A 89 -15.59 -2.04 7.75
CA ILE A 89 -15.27 -0.67 7.34
C ILE A 89 -13.88 -0.26 7.84
N ALA A 90 -13.57 -0.54 9.10
CA ALA A 90 -12.27 -0.22 9.70
C ALA A 90 -11.12 -0.92 8.97
N VAL A 91 -11.28 -2.22 8.64
CA VAL A 91 -10.27 -2.98 7.87
C VAL A 91 -10.05 -2.36 6.49
N LYS A 92 -11.11 -1.99 5.77
CA LYS A 92 -10.99 -1.33 4.47
C LYS A 92 -10.27 0.02 4.59
N LEU A 93 -10.66 0.84 5.56
CA LEU A 93 -10.04 2.14 5.78
C LEU A 93 -8.55 2.01 6.10
N TRP A 94 -8.19 1.07 6.98
CA TRP A 94 -6.81 0.77 7.31
C TRP A 94 -6.00 0.34 6.08
N LEU A 95 -6.55 -0.56 5.25
CA LEU A 95 -5.91 -0.95 3.99
C LEU A 95 -5.67 0.28 3.10
N PHE A 96 -6.67 1.14 2.90
CA PHE A 96 -6.53 2.37 2.12
C PHE A 96 -5.46 3.32 2.67
N MET A 97 -5.41 3.51 3.99
CA MET A 97 -4.38 4.34 4.63
C MET A 97 -2.98 3.77 4.42
N GLU A 98 -2.81 2.45 4.52
CA GLU A 98 -1.52 1.81 4.25
C GLU A 98 -1.12 1.98 2.77
N MET A 99 -2.06 1.88 1.82
CA MET A 99 -1.79 2.17 0.41
C MET A 99 -1.29 3.61 0.22
N ASN A 100 -1.98 4.58 0.82
CA ASN A 100 -1.63 5.99 0.73
C ASN A 100 -0.25 6.27 1.33
N ARG A 101 0.03 5.69 2.50
CA ARG A 101 1.34 5.78 3.16
C ARG A 101 2.48 5.29 2.26
N GLN A 102 2.28 4.19 1.55
CA GLN A 102 3.28 3.67 0.61
C GLN A 102 3.45 4.54 -0.64
N SER A 103 2.39 5.20 -1.12
CA SER A 103 2.48 6.17 -2.22
C SER A 103 3.32 7.37 -1.82
N ILE A 104 3.00 7.96 -0.66
CA ILE A 104 3.70 9.13 -0.13
C ILE A 104 5.21 8.84 0.06
N ILE A 105 5.56 7.66 0.60
CA ILE A 105 6.97 7.28 0.76
C ILE A 105 7.71 7.22 -0.58
N LYS A 106 7.06 6.77 -1.65
CA LYS A 106 7.68 6.75 -2.99
C LYS A 106 7.88 8.16 -3.54
N GLU A 107 6.90 9.04 -3.36
CA GLU A 107 6.99 10.44 -3.78
C GLU A 107 8.12 11.16 -3.05
N ILE A 108 8.24 10.98 -1.73
CA ILE A 108 9.36 11.54 -0.95
C ILE A 108 10.71 11.07 -1.48
N LYS A 109 10.88 9.76 -1.70
CA LYS A 109 12.14 9.21 -2.23
C LYS A 109 12.49 9.76 -3.61
N ARG A 110 11.48 9.99 -4.45
CA ARG A 110 11.66 10.62 -5.76
C ARG A 110 12.17 12.06 -5.58
N SER A 111 11.53 12.85 -4.72
CA SER A 111 11.98 14.21 -4.43
C SER A 111 13.39 14.26 -3.85
N GLU A 112 13.75 13.35 -2.93
CA GLU A 112 15.12 13.23 -2.40
C GLU A 112 16.15 12.89 -3.48
N PHE A 113 15.77 12.06 -4.47
CA PHE A 113 16.65 11.72 -5.59
C PHE A 113 16.88 12.93 -6.51
N GLU A 114 15.81 13.64 -6.89
CA GLU A 114 15.90 14.85 -7.71
C GLU A 114 16.77 15.93 -7.05
N ILE A 115 16.64 16.13 -5.73
CA ILE A 115 17.50 17.07 -4.97
C ILE A 115 18.96 16.63 -5.00
N ARG A 116 19.26 15.34 -4.82
CA ARG A 116 20.64 14.83 -4.88
C ARG A 116 21.27 15.00 -6.26
N LEU A 117 20.50 14.80 -7.33
CA LEU A 117 20.93 15.03 -8.71
C LEU A 117 21.30 16.49 -8.94
N MET A 118 20.45 17.43 -8.52
CA MET A 118 20.73 18.87 -8.66
C MET A 118 21.99 19.30 -7.88
N LEU A 119 22.19 18.75 -6.68
CA LEU A 119 23.38 19.02 -5.87
C LEU A 119 24.67 18.49 -6.51
N SER A 120 24.62 17.30 -7.13
CA SER A 120 25.79 16.74 -7.81
C SER A 120 26.16 17.55 -9.05
N GLU A 121 25.18 17.96 -9.87
CA GLU A 121 25.41 18.85 -11.01
C GLU A 121 26.01 20.21 -10.60
N HIS A 122 25.50 20.80 -9.51
CA HIS A 122 26.03 22.05 -8.98
C HIS A 122 27.47 21.90 -8.48
N SER A 123 27.80 20.77 -7.82
CA SER A 123 29.17 20.50 -7.36
C SER A 123 30.16 20.34 -8.52
N ILE A 124 29.74 19.73 -9.64
CA ILE A 124 30.56 19.55 -10.84
C ILE A 124 30.80 20.90 -11.53
N SER A 125 29.79 21.77 -11.60
CA SER A 125 29.92 23.14 -12.12
C SER A 125 30.96 23.96 -11.36
N LYS A 126 31.01 23.81 -10.03
CA LYS A 126 31.93 24.55 -9.16
C LYS A 126 33.39 24.07 -9.22
N ILE A 127 33.63 22.82 -9.64
CA ILE A 127 34.98 22.27 -9.83
C ILE A 127 35.56 22.66 -11.20
N LYS A 128 34.68 22.94 -12.18
CA LYS A 128 35.08 23.33 -13.54
C LYS A 128 35.43 24.82 -13.67
N ASN A 129 35.14 25.62 -12.65
CA ASN A 129 35.36 27.07 -12.60
C ASN A 129 36.44 27.40 -11.55
#